data_AF-F3B4K2-F1
#
_entry.id   AF-F3B4K2-F1
#
_cell.length_a   1.000
_cell.length_b   1.000
_cell.length_c   1.000
_cell.angle_alpha   90.00
_cell.angle_beta   90.00
_cell.angle_gamma   90.00
#
_symmetry.space_group_name_H-M   'P 1'
#
loop_
_entity.id
_entity.type
_entity.pdbx_description
1 polymer ?
#
loop_
_entity_poly.entity_id
_entity_poly.type
_entity_poly.pdbx_seq_one_letter_code
_entity_poly.pdbx_strand_id
1 'polypeptide(L)'
;MSEKINGYDYDWANSENMVLCGASSYVQKYYFNEKFNLLPEEIKNELKIMCVSFAEEAGGILTLEFDNSGDLKFCVRVDDGDFYFDEIESGLKISSYQGKKEELLSQLELFYRMIILGEHVE
;
A
#
# COMPACT_ATOMS: atom_id res chain seq x y z
N MET A 1 -8.48 -15.66 15.36
CA MET A 1 -8.48 -14.88 16.60
C MET A 1 -8.44 -13.41 16.20
N SER A 2 -9.58 -12.74 16.12
CA SER A 2 -9.63 -11.36 15.64
C SER A 2 -9.14 -10.41 16.72
N GLU A 3 -7.90 -9.91 16.61
CA GLU A 3 -7.42 -8.82 17.45
C GLU A 3 -8.05 -7.50 17.00
N LYS A 4 -8.91 -6.96 17.87
CA LYS A 4 -9.50 -5.63 17.72
C LYS A 4 -8.46 -4.59 18.10
N ILE A 5 -8.19 -3.65 17.21
CA ILE A 5 -7.44 -2.43 17.52
C ILE A 5 -8.42 -1.25 17.36
N ASN A 6 -8.71 -0.57 18.47
CA ASN A 6 -9.35 0.76 18.53
C ASN A 6 -10.76 0.95 17.95
N GLY A 7 -11.67 -0.01 18.13
CA GLY A 7 -13.11 0.27 17.95
C GLY A 7 -13.61 0.39 16.51
N TYR A 8 -12.73 0.20 15.53
CA TYR A 8 -13.12 -0.08 14.15
C TYR A 8 -13.20 -1.60 13.98
N ASP A 9 -14.35 -2.09 13.53
CA ASP A 9 -14.51 -3.48 13.13
C ASP A 9 -13.73 -3.66 11.82
N TYR A 10 -12.43 -3.90 11.97
CA TYR A 10 -11.54 -4.04 10.85
C TYR A 10 -11.09 -5.48 10.76
N ASP A 11 -11.64 -6.17 9.77
CA ASP A 11 -11.29 -7.52 9.41
C ASP A 11 -9.90 -7.53 8.76
N TRP A 12 -8.85 -7.56 9.60
CA TRP A 12 -7.48 -7.85 9.15
C TRP A 12 -7.37 -9.27 8.54
N ALA A 13 -8.36 -10.13 8.80
CA ALA A 13 -8.40 -11.53 8.42
C ALA A 13 -8.99 -11.77 7.01
N ASN A 14 -9.48 -10.73 6.32
CA ASN A 14 -10.09 -10.83 4.98
C ASN A 14 -9.24 -10.17 3.88
N SER A 15 -8.14 -9.49 4.21
CA SER A 15 -7.06 -9.30 3.24
C SER A 15 -6.18 -10.55 3.31
N GLU A 16 -6.39 -11.52 2.42
CA GLU A 16 -5.37 -12.53 2.09
C GLU A 16 -4.10 -11.88 1.50
N ASN A 17 -4.14 -10.56 1.29
CA ASN A 17 -3.11 -9.74 0.67
C ASN A 17 -1.96 -9.43 1.64
N MET A 18 -0.75 -9.43 1.11
CA MET A 18 0.44 -9.05 1.85
C MET A 18 0.72 -7.55 1.72
N VAL A 19 0.62 -6.81 2.83
CA VAL A 19 0.96 -5.38 2.87
C VAL A 19 2.46 -5.17 2.60
N LEU A 20 2.80 -4.39 1.58
CA LEU A 20 4.16 -3.94 1.26
C LEU A 20 4.56 -2.74 2.14
N CYS A 21 3.76 -1.68 2.07
CA CYS A 21 3.98 -0.45 2.79
C CYS A 21 2.68 0.36 2.88
N GLY A 22 2.67 1.40 3.71
CA GLY A 22 1.54 2.31 3.77
C GLY A 22 1.81 3.52 4.64
N ALA A 23 1.00 4.56 4.47
CA ALA A 23 1.02 5.76 5.28
C ALA A 23 -0.39 6.12 5.76
N SER A 24 -0.46 6.75 6.92
CA SER A 24 -1.70 7.25 7.49
C SER A 24 -1.57 8.73 7.80
N SER A 25 -2.53 9.53 7.33
CA SER A 25 -2.66 10.94 7.68
C SER A 25 -3.07 11.11 9.14
N TYR A 26 -3.94 10.21 9.64
CA TYR A 26 -4.48 10.22 11.00
C TYR A 26 -3.42 10.09 12.08
N VAL A 27 -2.48 9.15 11.92
CA VAL A 27 -1.41 8.91 12.89
C VAL A 27 -0.06 9.49 12.46
N GLN A 28 0.01 10.08 11.25
CA GLN A 28 1.23 10.64 10.66
C GLN A 28 2.42 9.67 10.69
N LYS A 29 2.15 8.39 10.36
CA LYS A 29 3.15 7.32 10.36
C LYS A 29 3.22 6.63 9.02
N TYR A 30 4.43 6.21 8.68
CA TYR A 30 4.72 5.34 7.56
C TYR A 30 5.13 3.96 8.09
N TYR A 31 4.58 2.93 7.47
CA TYR A 31 4.89 1.53 7.70
C TYR A 31 5.52 0.91 6.45
N PHE A 32 6.54 0.08 6.65
CA PHE A 32 7.15 -0.72 5.60
C PHE A 32 7.34 -2.14 6.12
N ASN A 33 6.97 -3.13 5.32
CA ASN A 33 7.03 -4.53 5.72
C ASN A 33 8.45 -5.09 5.56
N GLU A 34 9.00 -5.65 6.65
CA GLU A 34 10.36 -6.19 6.72
C GLU A 34 10.61 -7.37 5.77
N LYS A 35 9.55 -8.07 5.33
CA LYS A 35 9.67 -9.12 4.29
C LYS A 35 10.23 -8.59 2.97
N PHE A 36 10.11 -7.28 2.73
CA PHE A 36 10.60 -6.60 1.53
C PHE A 36 11.92 -5.86 1.78
N ASN A 37 12.66 -6.21 2.84
CA ASN A 37 13.92 -5.54 3.15
C ASN A 37 15.01 -5.78 2.09
N LEU A 38 14.84 -6.75 1.19
CA LEU A 38 15.70 -6.97 0.03
C LEU A 38 15.54 -5.90 -1.06
N LEU A 39 14.45 -5.11 -1.04
CA LEU A 39 14.29 -4.02 -1.99
C LEU A 39 15.40 -2.96 -1.82
N PRO A 40 15.87 -2.35 -2.92
CA PRO A 40 16.84 -1.26 -2.85
C PRO A 40 16.32 -0.09 -2.01
N GLU A 41 17.23 0.63 -1.33
CA GLU A 41 16.84 1.83 -0.56
C GLU A 41 16.17 2.90 -1.42
N GLU A 42 16.57 3.05 -2.68
CA GLU A 42 15.94 3.97 -3.62
C GLU A 42 14.45 3.66 -3.81
N ILE A 43 14.11 2.38 -4.01
CA ILE A 43 12.73 1.90 -4.16
C ILE A 43 11.94 2.12 -2.87
N LYS A 44 12.54 1.80 -1.70
CA LYS A 44 11.91 2.02 -0.38
C LYS A 44 11.60 3.50 -0.13
N ASN A 45 12.55 4.38 -0.48
CA ASN A 45 12.38 5.82 -0.33
C ASN A 45 11.30 6.33 -1.28
N GLU A 46 11.27 5.85 -2.51
CA GLU A 46 10.26 6.23 -3.48
C GLU A 46 8.85 5.80 -3.04
N LEU A 47 8.69 4.57 -2.55
CA LEU A 47 7.44 4.07 -1.96
C LEU A 47 7.00 4.91 -0.76
N LYS A 48 7.95 5.29 0.11
CA LYS A 48 7.68 6.15 1.26
C LYS A 48 7.17 7.52 0.83
N ILE A 49 7.86 8.16 -0.12
CA ILE A 49 7.44 9.47 -0.64
C ILE A 49 6.03 9.36 -1.22
N MET A 50 5.77 8.32 -2.02
CA MET A 50 4.44 8.09 -2.61
C MET A 50 3.34 7.98 -1.56
N CYS A 51 3.52 7.11 -0.56
CA CYS A 51 2.51 6.88 0.46
C CYS A 51 2.27 8.12 1.31
N VAL A 52 3.34 8.77 1.75
CA VAL A 52 3.25 9.97 2.60
C VAL A 52 2.63 11.12 1.83
N SER A 53 3.08 11.42 0.61
CA SER A 53 2.48 12.48 -0.22
C SER A 53 1.02 12.21 -0.55
N PHE A 54 0.62 10.94 -0.73
CA PHE A 54 -0.80 10.61 -0.84
C PHE A 54 -1.57 10.99 0.43
N ALA A 55 -1.12 10.48 1.59
CA ALA A 55 -1.81 10.69 2.85
C ALA A 55 -1.87 12.17 3.27
N GLU A 56 -0.84 12.97 2.95
CA GLU A 56 -0.83 14.40 3.25
C GLU A 56 -1.75 15.24 2.37
N GLU A 57 -1.95 14.84 1.12
CA GLU A 57 -2.78 15.61 0.17
C GLU A 57 -4.24 15.11 0.18
N ALA A 58 -4.46 13.82 -0.02
CA ALA A 58 -5.81 13.24 -0.13
C ALA A 58 -6.45 12.86 1.23
N GLY A 59 -5.66 12.78 2.30
CA GLY A 59 -6.10 12.27 3.60
C GLY A 59 -6.20 10.74 3.64
N GLY A 60 -6.78 10.21 4.71
CA GLY A 60 -6.95 8.76 4.88
C GLY A 60 -5.68 7.95 5.17
N ILE A 61 -5.80 6.65 4.93
CA ILE A 61 -4.75 5.65 5.02
C ILE A 61 -4.57 5.06 3.64
N LEU A 62 -3.36 5.11 3.09
CA LEU A 62 -3.01 4.38 1.88
C LEU A 62 -2.09 3.22 2.23
N THR A 63 -2.46 2.02 1.77
CA THR A 63 -1.63 0.82 1.79
C THR A 63 -1.40 0.31 0.38
N LEU A 64 -0.19 -0.18 0.11
CA LEU A 64 0.12 -0.99 -1.06
C LEU A 64 0.15 -2.44 -0.60
N GLU A 65 -0.68 -3.28 -1.21
CA GLU A 65 -0.91 -4.67 -0.82
C GLU A 65 -0.77 -5.59 -2.04
N PHE A 66 -0.07 -6.71 -1.90
CA PHE A 66 0.01 -7.75 -2.93
C PHE A 66 -1.08 -8.79 -2.74
N ASP A 67 -1.80 -9.10 -3.80
CA ASP A 67 -2.75 -10.22 -3.82
C ASP A 67 -2.04 -11.58 -3.81
N ASN A 68 -2.78 -12.67 -3.57
CA ASN A 68 -2.26 -14.02 -3.68
C ASN A 68 -1.74 -14.36 -5.10
N SER A 69 -2.24 -13.66 -6.12
CA SER A 69 -1.76 -13.78 -7.50
C SER A 69 -0.46 -13.00 -7.78
N GLY A 70 -0.05 -12.13 -6.84
CA GLY A 70 1.13 -11.29 -6.96
C GLY A 70 0.92 -9.92 -7.60
N ASP A 71 -0.32 -9.57 -7.92
CA ASP A 71 -0.72 -8.22 -8.36
C ASP A 71 -0.66 -7.21 -7.21
N LEU A 72 -0.13 -6.02 -7.51
CA LEU A 72 0.01 -4.93 -6.55
C LEU A 72 -1.21 -4.02 -6.58
N LYS A 73 -1.89 -3.88 -5.44
CA LYS A 73 -3.10 -3.09 -5.26
C LYS A 73 -2.87 -1.90 -4.35
N PHE A 74 -3.43 -0.75 -4.75
CA PHE A 74 -3.54 0.43 -3.91
C PHE A 74 -4.85 0.33 -3.13
N CYS A 75 -4.76 0.29 -1.81
CA CYS A 75 -5.89 0.21 -0.90
C CYS A 75 -5.97 1.50 -0.08
N VAL A 76 -7.00 2.29 -0.34
CA VAL A 76 -7.30 3.49 0.44
C VAL A 76 -8.36 3.15 1.47
N ARG A 77 -8.12 3.56 2.71
CA ARG A 77 -9.02 3.34 3.83
C ARG A 77 -9.22 4.64 4.56
N VAL A 78 -10.47 4.94 4.85
CA VAL A 78 -10.91 6.24 5.35
C VAL A 78 -11.74 5.98 6.59
N ASP A 79 -11.61 6.85 7.57
CA ASP A 79 -12.49 6.84 8.73
C ASP A 79 -13.90 7.28 8.33
N ASP A 80 -14.94 6.62 8.83
CA ASP A 80 -16.34 6.95 8.49
C ASP A 80 -16.70 8.41 8.84
N GLY A 81 -15.97 9.01 9.79
CA GLY A 81 -16.11 10.42 10.19
C GLY A 81 -15.20 11.41 9.46
N ASP A 82 -14.42 11.00 8.45
CA ASP A 82 -13.38 11.83 7.85
C ASP A 82 -13.90 12.78 6.76
N PHE A 83 -14.38 13.95 7.17
CA PHE A 83 -14.76 15.03 6.24
C PHE A 83 -13.58 15.66 5.49
N TYR A 84 -12.34 15.36 5.91
CA TYR A 84 -11.13 15.87 5.28
C TYR A 84 -10.62 14.99 4.14
N PHE A 85 -11.16 13.78 3.97
CA PHE A 85 -10.80 12.92 2.86
C PHE A 85 -11.41 13.43 1.55
N ASP A 86 -10.57 13.63 0.54
CA ASP A 86 -11.01 13.98 -0.81
C ASP A 86 -10.99 12.74 -1.71
N GLU A 87 -12.17 12.13 -1.91
CA GLU A 87 -12.33 10.92 -2.72
C GLU A 87 -11.89 11.12 -4.18
N ILE A 88 -12.12 12.31 -4.73
CA ILE A 88 -11.79 12.64 -6.12
C ILE A 88 -10.28 12.73 -6.27
N GLU A 89 -9.61 13.47 -5.38
CA GLU A 89 -8.16 13.60 -5.38
C GLU A 89 -7.48 12.26 -5.15
N SER A 90 -7.98 11.46 -4.22
CA SER A 90 -7.54 10.08 -3.98
C SER A 90 -7.54 9.26 -5.28
N GLY A 91 -8.68 9.19 -5.97
CA GLY A 91 -8.82 8.42 -7.21
C GLY A 91 -7.90 8.91 -8.33
N LEU A 92 -7.82 10.23 -8.54
CA LEU A 92 -6.94 10.84 -9.52
C LEU A 92 -5.46 10.52 -9.25
N LYS A 93 -5.07 10.52 -7.97
CA LYS A 93 -3.69 10.31 -7.56
C LYS A 93 -3.25 8.86 -7.69
N ILE A 94 -4.10 7.91 -7.32
CA ILE A 94 -3.86 6.48 -7.58
C ILE A 94 -3.69 6.26 -9.08
N SER A 95 -4.60 6.80 -9.90
CA SER A 95 -4.52 6.68 -11.36
C SER A 95 -3.22 7.29 -11.91
N SER A 96 -2.80 8.44 -11.36
CA SER A 96 -1.53 9.07 -11.73
C SER A 96 -0.32 8.21 -11.35
N TYR A 97 -0.33 7.59 -10.16
CA TYR A 97 0.74 6.67 -9.75
C TYR A 97 0.80 5.42 -10.60
N GLN A 98 -0.35 4.81 -10.90
CA GLN A 98 -0.42 3.65 -11.79
C GLN A 98 0.20 3.94 -13.16
N GLY A 99 -0.08 5.10 -13.75
CA GLY A 99 0.51 5.48 -15.05
C GLY A 99 1.97 5.92 -14.98
N LYS A 100 2.34 6.79 -14.02
CA LYS A 100 3.71 7.34 -13.93
C LYS A 100 4.74 6.36 -13.43
N LYS A 101 4.32 5.37 -12.64
CA LYS A 101 5.18 4.44 -11.94
C LYS A 101 4.91 3.00 -12.37
N GLU A 102 4.36 2.80 -13.57
CA GLU A 102 4.11 1.47 -14.14
C GLU A 102 5.35 0.57 -14.05
N GLU A 103 6.53 1.09 -14.41
CA GLU A 103 7.78 0.34 -14.35
C GLU A 103 8.16 -0.08 -12.91
N LEU A 104 7.97 0.81 -11.93
CA LEU A 104 8.20 0.52 -10.51
C LEU A 104 7.24 -0.57 -10.02
N LEU A 105 5.94 -0.40 -10.31
CA LEU A 105 4.90 -1.32 -9.87
C LEU A 105 5.12 -2.70 -10.48
N SER A 106 5.43 -2.77 -11.77
CA SER A 106 5.73 -4.02 -12.47
C SER A 106 6.96 -4.72 -11.88
N GLN A 107 8.02 -3.97 -11.55
CA GLN A 107 9.20 -4.53 -10.87
C GLN A 107 8.88 -5.07 -9.47
N LEU A 108 8.00 -4.39 -8.73
CA LEU A 108 7.56 -4.82 -7.40
C LEU A 108 6.73 -6.10 -7.47
N GLU A 109 5.82 -6.22 -8.44
CA GLU A 109 5.04 -7.44 -8.71
C GLU A 109 5.94 -8.61 -9.12
N LEU A 110 6.94 -8.34 -9.96
CA LEU A 110 7.92 -9.35 -10.35
C LEU A 110 8.76 -9.81 -9.15
N PHE A 111 9.23 -8.86 -8.33
CA PHE A 111 9.95 -9.16 -7.09
C PHE A 111 9.10 -10.02 -6.15
N TYR A 112 7.84 -9.67 -5.95
CA TYR A 112 6.95 -10.43 -5.08
C TYR A 112 6.76 -11.86 -5.58
N ARG A 113 6.47 -12.04 -6.88
CA ARG A 113 6.30 -13.37 -7.48
C ARG A 113 7.57 -14.23 -7.40
N MET A 114 8.72 -13.69 -7.75
CA MET A 114 9.97 -14.45 -7.74
C MET A 114 10.52 -14.70 -6.33
N ILE A 115 10.53 -13.68 -5.46
CA ILE A 115 11.24 -13.73 -4.18
C ILE A 115 10.34 -14.17 -3.04
N ILE A 116 9.07 -13.77 -3.05
CA ILE A 116 8.12 -14.05 -1.95
C ILE A 116 7.27 -15.29 -2.26
N LEU A 117 6.71 -15.40 -3.46
CA LEU A 117 5.92 -16.59 -3.87
C LEU A 117 6.81 -17.75 -4.32
N GLY A 118 8.06 -17.48 -4.72
CA GLY A 118 8.99 -18.50 -5.19
C GLY A 118 8.66 -19.04 -6.59
N GLU A 119 7.94 -18.26 -7.41
CA GLU A 119 7.71 -18.64 -8.81
C GLU A 119 9.03 -18.61 -9.58
N HIS A 120 9.31 -19.71 -10.29
CA HIS A 120 10.44 -19.79 -11.21
C HIS A 120 9.93 -19.54 -12.62
N VAL A 121 10.52 -18.58 -13.33
CA VAL A 121 10.31 -18.43 -14.77
C VAL A 121 11.00 -19.63 -15.44
N GLU A 122 10.22 -20.60 -15.89
CA GLU A 122 10.69 -21.71 -16.75
C GLU A 122 11.08 -21.21 -18.15
#